data_AF-A0A3C0V6V9-F1
#
_entry.id   AF-A0A3C0V6V9-F1
#
_cell.length_a   1.000
_cell.length_b   1.000
_cell.length_c   1.000
_cell.angle_alpha   90.00
_cell.angle_beta   90.00
_cell.angle_gamma   90.00
#
_symmetry.space_group_name_H-M   'P 1'
#
loop_
_entity.id
_entity.type
_entity.pdbx_description
1 polymer ?
#
loop_
_entity_poly.entity_id
_entity_poly.type
_entity_poly.pdbx_seq_one_letter_code
_entity_poly.pdbx_strand_id
1 'polypeptide(L)' 'MRLKVNGEDREFNGKTVLELLQELEIIPERVAVEVNLKVIKRADFENHPLNDGDSVEIVYFVGGGAA' A
#
# COMPACT_ATOMS: atom_id res chain seq x y z
N MET A 1 -0.65 -8.83 12.08
CA MET A 1 0.79 -8.62 11.85
C MET A 1 1.12 -7.16 12.08
N ARG A 2 2.36 -6.83 12.40
CA ARG A 2 2.82 -5.45 12.55
C ARG A 2 3.51 -5.01 11.27
N LEU A 3 3.04 -3.94 10.66
CA LEU A 3 3.61 -3.33 9.47
C LEU A 3 4.16 -1.95 9.82
N LYS A 4 5.10 -1.47 9.01
CA LYS A 4 5.51 -0.06 9.02
C LYS A 4 4.93 0.63 7.80
N VAL A 5 3.87 1.41 7.97
CA VAL A 5 3.14 2.07 6.88
C VAL A 5 3.47 3.55 6.88
N ASN A 6 4.07 4.07 5.79
CA ASN A 6 4.52 5.47 5.67
C ASN A 6 5.35 5.93 6.87
N GLY A 7 6.24 5.06 7.36
CA GLY A 7 7.06 5.33 8.54
C GLY A 7 6.42 5.04 9.91
N GLU A 8 5.11 4.77 9.98
CA GLU A 8 4.39 4.53 11.24
C GLU A 8 4.09 3.05 11.49
N ASP A 9 4.31 2.57 12.71
CA ASP A 9 3.96 1.21 13.11
C ASP A 9 2.44 1.04 13.19
N ARG A 10 1.91 0.00 12.53
CA ARG A 10 0.48 -0.32 12.49
C ARG A 10 0.24 -1.81 12.67
N GLU A 11 -0.81 -2.15 13.43
CA GLU A 11 -1.37 -3.50 13.42
C GLU A 11 -2.29 -3.68 12.23
N PHE A 12 -2.08 -4.76 11.47
CA PHE A 12 -2.84 -5.10 10.27
C PHE A 12 -3.29 -6.56 10.34
N ASN A 13 -4.58 -6.81 10.07
CA ASN A 13 -5.16 -8.16 10.16
C ASN A 13 -5.42 -8.82 8.79
N GLY A 14 -5.26 -8.07 7.71
CA GLY A 14 -5.35 -8.62 6.35
C GLY A 14 -4.08 -9.34 5.93
N LYS A 15 -4.00 -9.65 4.64
CA LYS A 15 -2.98 -10.47 4.01
C LYS A 15 -2.35 -9.81 2.79
N THR A 16 -3.02 -8.84 2.16
CA THR A 16 -2.59 -8.31 0.85
C THR A 16 -2.50 -6.80 0.84
N VAL A 17 -1.80 -6.27 -0.17
CA VAL A 17 -1.71 -4.82 -0.40
C VAL A 17 -3.09 -4.21 -0.59
N LEU A 18 -3.98 -4.86 -1.34
CA LEU A 18 -5.35 -4.36 -1.55
C LEU A 18 -6.14 -4.27 -0.25
N GLU A 19 -6.07 -5.29 0.60
CA GLU A 19 -6.76 -5.30 1.90
C GLU A 19 -6.22 -4.18 2.82
N LEU A 20 -4.91 -3.92 2.79
CA LEU A 20 -4.33 -2.78 3.52
C LEU A 20 -4.88 -1.44 3.00
N LEU A 21 -4.93 -1.24 1.68
CA LEU A 21 -5.49 -0.01 1.10
C LEU A 21 -6.97 0.16 1.47
N GLN A 22 -7.75 -0.92 1.49
CA GLN A 22 -9.16 -0.90 1.89
C GLN A 22 -9.33 -0.54 3.37
N GLU A 23 -8.51 -1.10 4.27
CA GLU A 23 -8.53 -0.78 5.70
C GLU A 23 -8.20 0.69 5.96
N LEU A 24 -7.32 1.27 5.15
CA LEU A 24 -6.95 2.68 5.19
C LEU A 24 -7.91 3.61 4.43
N GLU A 25 -8.99 3.08 3.86
CA GLU A 25 -9.96 3.79 3.03
C GLU A 25 -9.31 4.52 1.82
N ILE A 26 -8.25 3.93 1.26
CA ILE A 26 -7.47 4.47 0.14
C ILE A 26 -7.94 3.85 -1.18
N ILE A 27 -8.19 4.72 -2.16
CA ILE A 27 -8.54 4.30 -3.53
C ILE A 27 -7.28 3.82 -4.26
N PRO A 28 -7.16 2.53 -4.66
CA PRO A 28 -5.96 1.97 -5.29
C PRO A 28 -5.53 2.66 -6.59
N GLU A 29 -6.46 3.26 -7.32
CA GLU A 29 -6.22 3.99 -8.55
C GLU A 29 -5.46 5.30 -8.33
N ARG A 30 -5.50 5.85 -7.10
CA ARG A 30 -4.93 7.14 -6.74
C ARG A 30 -3.56 7.06 -6.08
N VAL A 31 -3.02 5.86 -5.92
CA VAL A 31 -1.75 5.64 -5.23
C VAL A 31 -0.78 4.75 -6.01
N ALA A 32 0.51 4.95 -5.72
CA ALA A 32 1.56 3.97 -5.93
C ALA A 32 1.91 3.34 -4.57
N VAL A 33 2.14 2.02 -4.54
CA VAL A 33 2.53 1.29 -3.34
C VAL A 33 3.89 0.65 -3.55
N GLU A 34 4.75 0.81 -2.56
CA GLU A 34 6.04 0.14 -2.45
C GLU A 34 6.03 -0.75 -1.20
N VAL A 35 6.54 -1.97 -1.33
CA VAL A 35 6.76 -2.91 -0.21
C VAL A 35 8.23 -3.24 -0.16
N ASN A 36 8.91 -2.93 0.94
CA ASN A 36 10.34 -3.18 1.15
C ASN A 36 11.23 -2.70 -0.03
N LEU A 37 11.09 -1.43 -0.43
CA LEU A 37 11.84 -0.82 -1.56
C LEU A 37 11.50 -1.41 -2.94
N LYS A 38 10.41 -2.17 -3.06
CA LYS A 38 9.91 -2.72 -4.32
C LYS A 38 8.54 -2.16 -4.65
N VAL A 39 8.45 -1.44 -5.76
CA VAL A 39 7.18 -0.95 -6.29
C VAL A 39 6.31 -2.13 -6.73
N ILE A 40 5.09 -2.20 -6.20
CA ILE A 40 4.11 -3.21 -6.54
C ILE A 40 3.23 -2.67 -7.67
N LYS A 41 3.04 -3.45 -8.73
CA LYS A 41 2.13 -3.05 -9.80
C LYS A 41 0.70 -3.13 -9.29
N ARG A 42 -0.15 -2.19 -9.69
CA ARG A 42 -1.56 -2.17 -9.27
C ARG A 42 -2.30 -3.49 -9.54
N ALA A 43 -2.02 -4.14 -10.67
CA ALA A 43 -2.60 -5.43 -11.02
C ALA A 43 -2.25 -6.56 -10.03
N ASP A 44 -1.16 -6.39 -9.27
CA ASP A 44 -0.70 -7.35 -8.28
C ASP A 44 -1.24 -7.04 -6.87
N PHE A 45 -1.88 -5.89 -6.62
CA PHE A 45 -2.28 -5.49 -5.26
C PHE A 45 -3.19 -6.51 -4.57
N GLU A 46 -4.11 -7.11 -5.31
CA GLU A 46 -5.03 -8.12 -4.80
C GLU A 46 -4.31 -9.41 -4.35
N ASN A 47 -3.21 -9.75 -5.01
CA ASN A 47 -2.50 -11.02 -4.82
C ASN A 47 -1.14 -10.87 -4.15
N HIS A 48 -0.65 -9.64 -3.95
CA HIS A 48 0.64 -9.38 -3.33
C HIS A 48 0.53 -9.53 -1.81
N PRO A 49 1.16 -10.55 -1.21
CA PRO A 49 1.06 -10.78 0.21
C PRO A 49 1.89 -9.75 1.00
N LEU A 50 1.39 -9.36 2.16
CA LEU A 50 2.12 -8.64 3.20
C LEU A 50 2.48 -9.59 4.33
N ASN A 51 3.69 -9.44 4.85
CA ASN A 51 4.23 -10.24 5.94
C ASN A 51 4.53 -9.37 7.16
N ASP A 52 4.61 -10.00 8.32
CA ASP A 52 4.98 -9.32 9.56
C ASP A 52 6.35 -8.65 9.43
N GLY A 53 6.40 -7.37 9.80
CA GLY A 53 7.60 -6.53 9.71
C GLY A 53 7.79 -5.82 8.36
N ASP A 54 6.94 -6.05 7.36
CA ASP A 54 7.07 -5.36 6.07
C ASP A 54 6.90 -3.84 6.18
N SER A 55 7.75 -3.11 5.45
CA SER A 55 7.65 -1.66 5.29
C SER A 55 6.86 -1.34 4.03
N VAL A 56 5.78 -0.58 4.16
CA VAL A 56 4.86 -0.22 3.08
C VAL A 56 4.81 1.29 2.94
N GLU A 57 5.21 1.81 1.77
CA GLU A 57 5.10 3.22 1.43
C GLU A 57 3.97 3.42 0.42
N ILE A 58 3.05 4.34 0.73
CA ILE A 58 1.85 4.63 -0.06
C ILE A 58 1.90 6.09 -0.46
N VAL A 59 2.15 6.34 -1.75
CA VAL A 59 2.30 7.68 -2.31
C VAL A 59 1.09 8.03 -3.16
N TYR A 60 0.42 9.13 -2.84
CA TYR A 60 -0.70 9.64 -3.63
C TYR A 60 -0.21 10.32 -4.91
N PHE A 61 -0.87 10.03 -6.02
CA PHE A 61 -0.70 10.84 -7.22
C PHE A 61 -1.26 12.23 -6.95
N VAL A 62 -0.39 13.23 -6.99
CA VAL A 62 -0.82 14.63 -7.04
C VAL A 62 -1.42 14.87 -8.43
N GLY A 63 -2.71 15.21 -8.47
CA GLY A 63 -3.39 15.56 -9.72
C GLY A 63 -2.76 16.83 -10.29
N GLY A 64 -2.05 16.71 -11.41
CA GLY A 64 -1.36 17.83 -12.04
C GLY A 64 -1.31 17.67 -13.54
N GLY A 65 -2.33 18.22 -14.22
CA GLY A 65 -2.36 18.37 -15.66
C GLY A 65 -3.78 18.37 -16.21
N ALA A 66 -4.48 19.50 -16.07
CA ALA A 66 -5.53 19.81 -17.02
C ALA A 66 -4.87 19.90 -18.41
N ALA A 67 -5.35 19.08 -19.34
CA ALA A 67 -5.21 19.27 -20.78
C ALA A 67 -6.59 19.01 -21.39
#